data_AF-A0A6N4SY77-F1
#
_entry.id   AF-A0A6N4SY77-F1
#
_cell.length_a   1.000
_cell.length_b   1.000
_cell.length_c   1.000
_cell.angle_alpha   90.00
_cell.angle_beta   90.00
_cell.angle_gamma   90.00
#
_symmetry.space_group_name_H-M   'P 1'
#
loop_
_entity.id
_entity.type
_entity.pdbx_description
1 polymer ?
#
loop_
_entity_poly.entity_id
_entity_poly.type
_entity_poly.pdbx_seq_one_letter_code
_entity_poly.pdbx_strand_id
1 'polypeptide(L)'
;MFSGPFFLGKLSVMIMNSTKDPLVPYNGGEVNLLGLFYKCGDVLNARASAQYIADLNKITSTPTAQTNAISGVYVEQVSWKQDARTEVELVTIHGGGHGLPQPYYRRARLLGTSPMAPNGAEIIWEFFVRQQQ
;
A
#
# COMPACT_ATOMS: atom_id res chain seq x y z
N MET A 1 -24.11 5.94 -31.05
CA MET A 1 -24.46 5.04 -29.94
C MET A 1 -23.34 4.01 -29.85
N PHE A 2 -22.32 4.24 -29.04
CA PHE A 2 -21.21 3.29 -28.88
C PHE A 2 -21.46 2.46 -27.62
N SER A 3 -22.09 1.29 -27.83
CA SER A 3 -22.29 0.27 -26.80
C SER A 3 -21.17 -0.75 -26.94
N GLY A 4 -19.94 -0.36 -26.61
CA GLY A 4 -18.85 -1.32 -26.42
C GLY A 4 -18.96 -1.94 -25.02
N PRO A 5 -18.57 -3.21 -24.81
CA PRO A 5 -18.45 -3.73 -23.45
C PRO A 5 -17.48 -2.84 -22.68
N PHE A 6 -17.89 -2.33 -21.52
CA PHE A 6 -16.96 -1.73 -20.56
C PHE A 6 -16.02 -2.85 -20.10
N PHE A 7 -14.91 -3.03 -20.81
CA PHE A 7 -13.75 -3.66 -20.23
C PHE A 7 -13.26 -2.68 -19.17
N LEU A 8 -13.58 -2.94 -17.91
CA LEU A 8 -12.79 -2.40 -16.82
C LEU A 8 -11.39 -2.99 -17.04
N GLY A 9 -10.49 -2.21 -17.65
CA GLY A 9 -9.12 -2.65 -17.86
C GLY A 9 -8.54 -3.09 -16.53
N LYS A 10 -7.82 -4.21 -16.51
CA LYS A 10 -7.09 -4.62 -15.31
C LYS A 10 -6.10 -3.51 -14.96
N LEU A 11 -6.03 -3.15 -13.68
CA LEU A 11 -5.24 -2.01 -13.20
C LEU A 11 -4.15 -2.51 -12.26
N SER A 12 -2.88 -2.21 -12.58
CA SER A 12 -1.80 -2.42 -11.62
C SER A 12 -1.90 -1.38 -10.49
N VAL A 13 -1.93 -1.84 -9.23
CA VAL A 13 -2.06 -0.98 -8.04
C VAL A 13 -1.01 -1.34 -7.00
N MET A 14 -0.33 -0.33 -6.48
CA MET A 14 0.44 -0.44 -5.24
C MET A 14 -0.33 0.23 -4.10
N ILE A 15 -0.40 -0.44 -2.96
CA ILE A 15 -0.82 0.11 -1.68
C ILE A 15 0.42 0.16 -0.78
N MET A 16 0.73 1.32 -0.20
CA MET A 16 1.81 1.46 0.77
C MET A 16 1.26 1.99 2.09
N ASN A 17 1.27 1.15 3.13
CA ASN A 17 0.73 1.49 4.44
C ASN A 17 1.73 1.17 5.55
N SER A 18 1.61 1.89 6.67
CA SER A 18 2.46 1.67 7.84
C SER A 18 1.68 1.06 9.00
N THR A 19 2.32 0.18 9.78
CA THR A 19 1.62 -0.58 10.84
C THR A 19 1.31 0.22 12.11
N LYS A 20 1.86 1.42 12.26
CA LYS A 20 1.64 2.34 13.39
C LYS A 20 1.09 3.69 12.94
N ASP A 21 0.39 3.73 11.81
CA ASP A 21 -0.37 4.90 11.35
C ASP A 21 -1.49 5.24 12.36
N PRO A 22 -1.45 6.43 13.00
CA PRO A 22 -2.45 6.83 14.00
C PRO A 22 -3.71 7.46 13.40
N LEU A 23 -3.83 7.55 12.06
CA LEU A 23 -4.98 8.13 11.35
C LEU A 23 -5.75 7.07 10.56
N VAL A 24 -5.05 6.26 9.76
CA VAL A 24 -5.63 5.22 8.91
C VAL A 24 -5.19 3.85 9.42
N PRO A 25 -6.06 3.12 10.14
CA PRO A 25 -5.69 1.86 10.79
C PRO A 25 -5.24 0.79 9.79
N TYR A 26 -4.01 0.29 9.95
CA TYR A 26 -3.48 -0.80 9.11
C TYR A 26 -4.34 -2.07 9.17
N ASN A 27 -4.87 -2.39 10.35
CA ASN A 27 -5.74 -3.56 10.58
C ASN A 27 -7.23 -3.28 10.30
N GLY A 28 -7.56 -2.14 9.70
CA GLY A 28 -8.94 -1.72 9.46
C GLY A 28 -9.61 -1.16 10.70
N GLY A 29 -10.86 -0.71 10.52
CA GLY A 29 -11.65 0.00 11.54
C GLY A 29 -11.78 1.49 11.23
N GLU A 30 -12.25 2.25 12.22
CA GLU A 30 -12.61 3.65 12.04
C GLU A 30 -11.37 4.53 11.76
N VAL A 31 -11.42 5.29 10.66
CA VAL A 31 -10.45 6.36 10.39
C VAL A 31 -10.68 7.47 11.41
N ASN A 32 -9.70 7.68 12.27
CA ASN A 32 -9.68 8.72 13.31
C ASN A 32 -8.25 9.10 13.66
N LEU A 33 -8.00 10.38 13.97
CA LEU A 33 -6.73 10.83 14.51
C LEU A 33 -6.76 10.74 16.03
N LEU A 34 -6.04 9.76 16.58
CA LEU A 34 -5.87 9.56 18.03
C LEU A 34 -7.22 9.43 18.81
N GLY A 35 -8.28 8.93 18.16
CA GLY A 35 -9.60 8.73 18.77
C GLY A 35 -10.41 10.01 19.03
N LEU A 36 -9.89 11.19 18.66
CA LEU A 36 -10.45 12.47 19.09
C LEU A 36 -10.85 13.39 17.93
N PHE A 37 -10.22 13.26 16.76
CA PHE A 37 -10.43 14.16 15.62
C PHE A 37 -10.54 13.37 14.31
N TYR A 38 -11.18 13.95 13.28
CA TYR A 38 -11.29 13.40 11.90
C TYR A 38 -11.95 12.01 11.78
N LYS A 39 -13.29 11.93 11.82
CA LYS A 39 -14.04 10.69 11.59
C LYS A 39 -14.42 10.53 10.12
N CYS A 40 -13.90 9.50 9.45
CA CYS A 40 -14.16 9.25 8.02
C CYS A 40 -14.83 7.89 7.73
N GLY A 41 -15.35 7.22 8.76
CA GLY A 41 -15.94 5.88 8.67
C GLY A 41 -14.92 4.76 8.72
N ASP A 42 -15.38 3.52 8.50
CA ASP A 42 -14.57 2.32 8.61
C ASP A 42 -13.86 1.95 7.30
N VAL A 43 -12.62 1.49 7.44
CA VAL A 43 -11.82 0.96 6.32
C VAL A 43 -11.48 -0.51 6.53
N LEU A 44 -11.27 -1.22 5.43
CA LEU A 44 -10.70 -2.57 5.45
C LEU A 44 -9.25 -2.52 5.93
N ASN A 45 -8.76 -3.65 6.46
CA ASN A 45 -7.33 -3.81 6.70
C ASN A 45 -6.55 -3.79 5.37
N ALA A 46 -5.28 -3.38 5.44
CA ALA A 46 -4.45 -3.14 4.25
C ALA A 46 -4.35 -4.38 3.34
N ARG A 47 -4.21 -5.58 3.91
CA ARG A 47 -4.16 -6.84 3.16
C ARG A 47 -5.48 -7.15 2.46
N ALA A 48 -6.61 -6.95 3.13
CA ALA A 48 -7.93 -7.14 2.56
C ALA A 48 -8.21 -6.14 1.42
N SER A 49 -7.75 -4.89 1.56
CA SER A 49 -7.83 -3.90 0.48
C SER A 49 -7.04 -4.33 -0.76
N ALA A 50 -5.82 -4.83 -0.59
CA ALA A 50 -5.02 -5.34 -1.71
C ALA A 50 -5.66 -6.58 -2.34
N GLN A 51 -6.15 -7.53 -1.53
CA GLN A 51 -6.88 -8.70 -2.01
C GLN A 51 -8.13 -8.32 -2.80
N TYR A 52 -8.91 -7.36 -2.31
CA TYR A 52 -10.10 -6.87 -3.00
C TYR A 52 -9.77 -6.35 -4.42
N ILE A 53 -8.68 -5.60 -4.58
CA ILE A 53 -8.24 -5.14 -5.91
C ILE A 53 -7.73 -6.30 -6.77
N ALA A 54 -7.01 -7.26 -6.18
CA ALA A 54 -6.58 -8.47 -6.89
C ALA A 54 -7.78 -9.29 -7.40
N ASP A 55 -8.85 -9.40 -6.62
CA ASP A 55 -10.10 -10.06 -6.99
C ASP A 55 -10.81 -9.33 -8.14
N LEU A 56 -10.86 -7.99 -8.10
CA LEU A 56 -11.37 -7.17 -9.21
C LEU A 56 -10.56 -7.37 -10.50
N ASN A 57 -9.24 -7.54 -10.37
CA ASN A 57 -8.34 -7.86 -11.48
C ASN A 57 -8.40 -9.33 -11.92
N LYS A 58 -9.18 -10.17 -11.22
CA LYS A 58 -9.31 -11.61 -11.45
C LYS A 58 -7.99 -12.36 -11.34
N ILE A 59 -7.12 -11.95 -10.41
CA ILE A 59 -5.86 -12.64 -10.13
C ILE A 59 -6.14 -13.82 -9.21
N THR A 60 -5.95 -15.05 -9.71
CA THR A 60 -6.25 -16.28 -8.94
C THR A 60 -5.01 -16.99 -8.40
N SER A 61 -3.82 -16.49 -8.72
CA SER A 61 -2.57 -17.04 -8.21
C SER A 61 -2.39 -16.74 -6.72
N THR A 62 -1.65 -17.61 -6.04
CA THR A 62 -1.27 -17.36 -4.64
C THR A 62 -0.31 -16.18 -4.56
N PRO A 63 -0.56 -15.20 -3.67
CA PRO A 63 0.35 -14.07 -3.52
C PRO A 63 1.70 -14.51 -2.96
N THR A 64 2.77 -13.88 -3.44
CA THR A 64 4.11 -14.05 -2.86
C THR A 64 4.35 -12.99 -1.79
N ALA A 65 5.15 -13.32 -0.78
CA ALA A 65 5.52 -12.38 0.27
C ALA A 65 7.04 -12.39 0.46
N GLN A 66 7.61 -11.20 0.62
CA GLN A 66 9.01 -11.01 0.96
C GLN A 66 9.13 -9.95 2.05
N THR A 67 10.11 -10.10 2.94
CA THR A 67 10.38 -9.11 3.99
C THR A 67 11.86 -8.80 4.00
N ASN A 68 12.19 -7.52 3.91
CA ASN A 68 13.57 -7.03 3.89
C ASN A 68 13.74 -5.95 4.95
N ALA A 69 14.92 -5.86 5.56
CA ALA A 69 15.29 -4.75 6.43
C ALA A 69 16.12 -3.74 5.64
N ILE A 70 15.62 -2.52 5.48
CA ILE A 70 16.30 -1.43 4.77
C ILE A 70 16.65 -0.36 5.80
N SER A 71 17.94 -0.20 6.09
CA SER A 71 18.44 0.74 7.11
C SER A 71 17.75 0.55 8.48
N GLY A 72 17.51 -0.70 8.87
CA GLY A 72 16.86 -1.05 10.14
C GLY A 72 15.34 -0.93 10.16
N VAL A 73 14.71 -0.55 9.04
CA VAL A 73 13.25 -0.53 8.88
C VAL A 73 12.81 -1.79 8.16
N TYR A 74 11.91 -2.56 8.77
CA TYR A 74 11.35 -3.77 8.15
C TYR A 74 10.27 -3.38 7.14
N VAL A 75 10.43 -3.87 5.92
CA VAL A 75 9.53 -3.65 4.78
C VAL A 75 9.06 -5.00 4.31
N GLU A 76 7.77 -5.24 4.38
CA GLU A 76 7.13 -6.44 3.85
C GLU A 76 6.41 -6.09 2.55
N GLN A 77 6.63 -6.88 1.50
CA GLN A 77 5.94 -6.74 0.23
C GLN A 77 5.16 -8.01 -0.06
N VAL A 78 3.87 -7.87 -0.32
CA VAL A 78 2.99 -8.95 -0.74
C VAL A 78 2.50 -8.64 -2.14
N SER A 79 2.71 -9.55 -3.09
CA SER A 79 2.45 -9.32 -4.50
C SER A 79 1.48 -10.38 -5.06
N TRP A 80 0.43 -9.90 -5.72
CA TRP A 80 -0.53 -10.70 -6.50
C TRP A 80 -0.22 -10.50 -7.98
N LYS A 81 0.16 -11.58 -8.67
CA LYS A 81 0.55 -11.60 -10.08
C LYS A 81 0.07 -12.86 -10.76
N GLN A 82 -0.63 -12.75 -11.89
CA GLN A 82 -1.02 -13.90 -12.71
C GLN A 82 -0.27 -13.97 -14.05
N ASP A 83 0.06 -12.82 -14.62
CA ASP A 83 0.84 -12.67 -15.84
C ASP A 83 1.61 -11.34 -15.78
N ALA A 84 2.39 -11.03 -16.82
CA ALA A 84 3.17 -9.80 -16.88
C ALA A 84 2.32 -8.50 -16.97
N ARG A 85 1.00 -8.59 -17.16
CA ARG A 85 0.16 -7.44 -17.51
C ARG A 85 -0.50 -6.77 -16.32
N THR A 86 -0.57 -7.42 -15.16
CA THR A 86 -1.28 -6.86 -13.99
C THR A 86 -0.67 -7.32 -12.67
N GLU A 87 -0.32 -6.35 -11.83
CA GLU A 87 0.27 -6.56 -10.52
C GLU A 87 -0.50 -5.76 -9.46
N VAL A 88 -0.88 -6.41 -8.37
CA VAL A 88 -1.28 -5.71 -7.13
C VAL A 88 -0.19 -5.95 -6.08
N GLU A 89 0.33 -4.89 -5.48
CA GLU A 89 1.36 -4.99 -4.44
C GLU A 89 0.94 -4.25 -3.18
N LEU A 90 1.05 -4.91 -2.02
CA LEU A 90 0.99 -4.27 -0.72
C LEU A 90 2.41 -4.14 -0.17
N VAL A 91 2.84 -2.90 0.03
CA VAL A 91 4.07 -2.54 0.74
C VAL A 91 3.73 -2.12 2.16
N THR A 92 4.24 -2.87 3.14
CA THR A 92 4.00 -2.64 4.56
C THR A 92 5.27 -2.10 5.21
N ILE A 93 5.19 -0.88 5.75
CA ILE A 93 6.26 -0.25 6.50
C ILE A 93 6.04 -0.52 7.99
N HIS A 94 6.79 -1.48 8.55
CA HIS A 94 6.62 -1.86 9.94
C HIS A 94 7.13 -0.75 10.87
N GLY A 95 6.28 -0.35 11.83
CA GLY A 95 6.60 0.70 12.81
C GLY A 95 6.47 2.14 12.29
N GLY A 96 6.19 2.33 10.99
CA GLY A 96 5.94 3.65 10.42
C GLY A 96 4.59 4.25 10.82
N GLY A 97 4.49 5.57 10.77
CA GLY A 97 3.27 6.34 11.01
C GLY A 97 2.56 6.77 9.72
N HIS A 98 1.75 7.82 9.83
CA HIS A 98 0.97 8.45 8.77
C HIS A 98 1.84 9.38 7.90
N GLY A 99 2.58 8.77 6.97
CA GLY A 99 3.39 9.48 5.98
C GLY A 99 4.19 8.54 5.08
N LEU A 100 4.69 9.09 3.98
CA LEU A 100 5.58 8.39 3.07
C LEU A 100 7.01 8.36 3.65
N PRO A 101 7.68 7.19 3.74
CA PRO A 101 9.08 7.13 4.15
C PRO A 101 9.97 7.79 3.09
N GLN A 102 10.89 8.67 3.50
CA GLN A 102 11.82 9.35 2.59
C GLN A 102 13.01 9.98 3.34
N PRO A 103 14.16 10.20 2.67
CA PRO A 103 15.42 10.58 3.35
C PRO A 103 15.60 12.08 3.62
N TYR A 104 14.71 12.95 3.16
CA TYR A 104 14.91 14.40 3.11
C TYR A 104 14.32 15.16 4.30
N TYR A 105 13.24 14.66 4.90
CA TYR A 105 12.55 15.38 5.98
C TYR A 105 11.99 14.46 7.06
N ARG A 106 12.25 14.74 8.34
CA ARG A 106 11.63 14.02 9.46
C ARG A 106 10.49 14.85 10.04
N ARG A 107 9.25 14.40 9.88
CA ARG A 107 8.07 15.08 10.44
C ARG A 107 8.02 14.92 11.97
N ALA A 108 7.34 15.87 12.63
CA ALA A 108 6.95 15.77 14.03
C ALA A 108 6.11 14.50 14.31
N ARG A 109 6.27 13.93 15.51
CA ARG A 109 5.77 12.59 15.88
C ARG A 109 4.25 12.47 16.05
N LEU A 110 3.47 13.55 15.94
CA LEU A 110 2.02 13.52 16.11
C LEU A 110 1.34 12.55 15.12
N LEU A 111 1.93 12.38 13.94
CA LEU A 111 1.49 11.45 12.90
C LEU A 111 2.27 10.13 12.93
N GLY A 112 2.80 9.74 14.10
CA GLY A 112 3.63 8.55 14.27
C GLY A 112 5.07 8.74 13.80
N THR A 113 5.84 7.64 13.81
CA THR A 113 7.24 7.64 13.38
C THR A 113 7.32 7.95 11.88
N SER A 114 8.22 8.83 11.47
CA SER A 114 8.55 9.07 10.06
C SER A 114 9.86 8.34 9.74
N PRO A 115 9.82 7.13 9.16
CA PRO A 115 11.03 6.42 8.75
C PRO A 115 11.75 7.24 7.67
N MET A 116 13.06 7.34 7.79
CA MET A 116 13.89 8.05 6.81
C MET A 116 14.36 7.13 5.66
N ALA A 117 14.02 5.85 5.76
CA ALA A 117 14.28 4.80 4.79
C ALA A 117 13.16 3.74 4.89
N PRO A 118 12.89 2.97 3.83
CA PRO A 118 13.40 3.16 2.46
C PRO A 118 12.88 4.46 1.81
N ASN A 119 13.34 4.79 0.60
CA ASN A 119 12.75 5.86 -0.19
C ASN A 119 11.44 5.37 -0.82
N GLY A 120 10.30 5.78 -0.25
CA GLY A 120 9.00 5.35 -0.72
C GLY A 120 8.69 5.79 -2.16
N ALA A 121 9.20 6.94 -2.59
CA ALA A 121 9.01 7.41 -3.96
C ALA A 121 9.75 6.53 -4.99
N GLU A 122 10.93 6.02 -4.62
CA GLU A 122 11.70 5.09 -5.45
C GLU A 122 11.00 3.74 -5.56
N ILE A 123 10.46 3.21 -4.46
CA ILE A 123 9.64 1.98 -4.48
C ILE A 123 8.43 2.12 -5.40
N ILE A 124 7.73 3.27 -5.34
CA ILE A 124 6.59 3.57 -6.22
C ILE A 124 7.04 3.62 -7.69
N TRP A 125 8.17 4.26 -7.96
CA TRP A 125 8.72 4.35 -9.31
C TRP A 125 9.09 2.97 -9.88
N GLU A 126 9.79 2.15 -9.10
CA GLU A 126 10.15 0.77 -9.45
C GLU A 126 8.91 -0.09 -9.73
N PHE A 127 7.80 0.16 -9.04
CA PHE A 127 6.52 -0.48 -9.32
C PHE A 127 5.98 -0.12 -10.69
N PHE A 128 5.93 1.16 -11.04
CA PHE A 128 5.35 1.56 -12.31
C PHE A 128 6.24 1.27 -13.52
N VAL A 129 7.56 1.39 -13.39
CA VAL A 129 8.50 1.08 -14.49
C VAL A 129 8.36 -0.37 -14.95
N ARG A 130 8.21 -1.32 -14.02
CA ARG A 130 8.05 -2.74 -14.38
C ARG A 130 6.67 -3.11 -14.95
N GLN A 131 5.70 -2.19 -14.95
CA GLN A 131 4.40 -2.38 -15.63
C GLN A 131 4.42 -1.95 -17.11
N GLN A 132 5.50 -1.29 -17.57
CA GLN A 132 5.63 -0.83 -18.96
C GLN A 132 6.16 -1.92 -19.91
N GLN A 133 6.38 -3.14 -19.41
CA GLN A 133 6.87 -4.29 -20.16
C GLN A 133 5.73 -5.12 -20.71
#